data_AF-A0A820FFQ2-F1
#
_entry.id   AF-A0A820FFQ2-F1
#
_cell.length_a   1.000
_cell.length_b   1.000
_cell.length_c   1.000
_cell.angle_alpha   90.00
_cell.angle_beta   90.00
_cell.angle_gamma   90.00
#
_symmetry.space_group_name_H-M   'P 1'
#
loop_
_entity.id
_entity.type
_entity.pdbx_description
1 polymer ?
#
loop_
_entity_poly.entity_id
_entity_poly.type
_entity_poly.pdbx_seq_one_letter_code
_entity_poly.pdbx_strand_id
1 'polypeptide(L)'
;MKSDPKNLAILISKVRKWLLRTRWRKAQWCVLSVIKLRNKILYRRQCLIDIQRHVRMHLVYKSYAPRIRGLVKVKALHEQVASMEKIVGQMKVNKEQVYKQVQQLRQRIDHLLNEITNTSMNSTHIDNAYNDLVSSIEREFRRLKQVLAEQEIKEKEEGLKKIQMELERERKKKLAEEKRLEQEKEEFRQRSAIVQRQKEEEQFKGKLTAEETKRQKERLAKESDEEARLAEMNERERRDYDLARRLALETGGEADLPHLQRTRRPNANQKHDLSNHTYAQLRDLINTSCDVELLEACREEFHRRLKVYHAWRSKNRKGKNPSALDDQMDEDEERAPKDILNNMVPPSMTGGPLKSTESLKKPRQLTTNVSLKTISAGKGAEQRYFRIPFIRPHDQNRDTHDDQKKKGWWYAHFDDKWIARQMEIHPNKEAVLLVAGVDDMNMCELSLDETGLTSKKGAEILESDFEQEWLKHGGREYLNSHFGQISSKYVVQLLQNYR
;
A
#
# COMPACT_ATOMS: atom_id res chain seq x y z
N MET A 1 -89.87 -20.74 -67.72
CA MET A 1 -88.57 -20.15 -68.16
C MET A 1 -87.35 -21.04 -67.92
N LYS A 2 -87.10 -21.61 -66.72
CA LYS A 2 -85.90 -22.46 -66.49
C LYS A 2 -85.90 -23.81 -67.24
N SER A 3 -87.07 -24.31 -67.65
CA SER A 3 -87.26 -25.58 -68.37
C SER A 3 -87.24 -25.45 -69.90
N ASP A 4 -86.96 -24.27 -70.46
CA ASP A 4 -86.86 -24.05 -71.91
C ASP A 4 -85.63 -24.81 -72.48
N PRO A 5 -85.79 -25.65 -73.52
CA PRO A 5 -84.69 -26.37 -74.17
C PRO A 5 -83.47 -25.50 -74.53
N LYS A 6 -83.68 -24.23 -74.95
CA LYS A 6 -82.58 -23.30 -75.27
C LYS A 6 -81.78 -22.92 -74.02
N ASN A 7 -82.47 -22.67 -72.91
CA ASN A 7 -81.82 -22.36 -71.63
C ASN A 7 -81.09 -23.58 -71.05
N LEU A 8 -81.63 -24.78 -71.21
CA LEU A 8 -80.97 -26.04 -70.83
C LEU A 8 -79.69 -26.28 -71.65
N ALA A 9 -79.69 -26.03 -72.96
CA ALA A 9 -78.50 -26.14 -73.80
C ALA A 9 -77.37 -25.17 -73.36
N ILE A 10 -77.72 -23.91 -73.03
CA ILE A 10 -76.77 -22.93 -72.49
C ILE A 10 -76.22 -23.37 -71.12
N LEU A 11 -77.06 -23.93 -70.26
CA LEU A 11 -76.64 -24.46 -68.96
C LEU A 11 -75.68 -25.65 -69.11
N ILE A 12 -75.98 -26.60 -70.00
CA ILE A 12 -75.12 -27.76 -70.31
C ILE A 12 -73.76 -27.27 -70.84
N SER A 13 -73.72 -26.26 -71.71
CA SER A 13 -72.47 -25.64 -72.18
C SER A 13 -71.63 -25.04 -71.04
N LYS A 14 -72.28 -24.29 -70.13
CA LYS A 14 -71.62 -23.74 -68.93
C LYS A 14 -71.09 -24.84 -68.01
N VAL A 15 -71.85 -25.90 -67.78
CA VAL A 15 -71.44 -27.06 -66.96
C VAL A 15 -70.27 -27.82 -67.61
N ARG A 16 -70.30 -28.07 -68.91
CA ARG A 16 -69.16 -28.69 -69.64
C ARG A 16 -67.89 -27.85 -69.51
N LYS A 17 -67.98 -26.53 -69.68
CA LYS A 17 -66.84 -25.60 -69.49
C LYS A 17 -66.34 -25.56 -68.04
N TRP A 18 -67.25 -25.68 -67.07
CA TRP A 18 -66.89 -25.81 -65.65
C TRP A 18 -66.19 -27.13 -65.34
N LEU A 19 -66.71 -28.27 -65.81
CA LEU A 19 -66.10 -29.60 -65.63
C LEU A 19 -64.67 -29.66 -66.20
N LEU A 20 -64.44 -29.11 -67.39
CA LEU A 20 -63.10 -29.00 -67.98
C LEU A 20 -62.15 -28.16 -67.10
N ARG A 21 -62.60 -27.00 -66.62
CA ARG A 21 -61.83 -26.13 -65.71
C ARG A 21 -61.53 -26.83 -64.38
N THR A 22 -62.50 -27.56 -63.81
CA THR A 22 -62.35 -28.32 -62.57
C THR A 22 -61.38 -29.49 -62.74
N ARG A 23 -61.38 -30.19 -63.89
CA ARG A 23 -60.40 -31.24 -64.22
C ARG A 23 -58.98 -30.67 -64.29
N TRP A 24 -58.79 -29.53 -64.95
CA TRP A 24 -57.49 -28.84 -64.98
C TRP A 24 -57.02 -28.37 -63.61
N ARG A 25 -57.91 -27.74 -62.82
CA ARG A 25 -57.60 -27.34 -61.43
C ARG A 25 -57.19 -28.55 -60.58
N LYS A 26 -57.91 -29.67 -60.67
CA LYS A 26 -57.55 -30.92 -59.98
C LYS A 26 -56.12 -31.38 -60.32
N ALA A 27 -55.72 -31.32 -61.60
CA ALA A 27 -54.36 -31.65 -62.02
C ALA A 27 -53.32 -30.64 -61.47
N GLN A 28 -53.59 -29.34 -61.57
CA GLN A 28 -52.72 -28.27 -61.03
C GLN A 28 -52.48 -28.42 -59.51
N TRP A 29 -53.54 -28.65 -58.73
CA TRP A 29 -53.45 -28.88 -57.29
C TRP A 29 -52.73 -30.18 -56.94
N CYS A 30 -52.89 -31.23 -57.75
CA CYS A 30 -52.14 -32.48 -57.59
C CYS A 30 -50.63 -32.25 -57.78
N VAL A 31 -50.22 -31.60 -58.88
CA VAL A 31 -48.82 -31.26 -59.15
C VAL A 31 -48.22 -30.38 -58.05
N LEU A 32 -48.95 -29.34 -57.61
CA LEU A 32 -48.52 -28.49 -56.49
C LEU A 32 -48.36 -29.29 -55.17
N SER A 33 -49.23 -30.27 -54.91
CA SER A 33 -49.12 -31.13 -53.73
C SER A 33 -47.89 -32.02 -53.79
N VAL A 34 -47.58 -32.62 -54.95
CA VAL A 34 -46.36 -33.41 -55.17
C VAL A 34 -45.10 -32.55 -54.97
N ILE A 35 -45.08 -31.31 -55.49
CA ILE A 35 -43.98 -30.36 -55.28
C ILE A 35 -43.83 -30.01 -53.79
N LYS A 36 -44.94 -29.73 -53.09
CA LYS A 36 -44.93 -29.45 -51.63
C LYS A 36 -44.39 -30.65 -50.84
N LEU A 37 -44.76 -31.88 -51.18
CA LEU A 37 -44.25 -33.10 -50.54
C LEU A 37 -42.75 -33.28 -50.78
N ARG A 38 -42.27 -33.15 -52.03
CA ARG A 38 -40.84 -33.16 -52.36
C ARG A 38 -40.06 -32.15 -51.52
N ASN A 39 -40.53 -30.91 -51.49
CA ASN A 39 -39.87 -29.83 -50.76
C ASN A 39 -39.91 -30.07 -49.23
N LYS A 40 -40.98 -30.66 -48.69
CA LYS A 40 -41.07 -31.03 -47.28
C LYS A 40 -40.10 -32.14 -46.89
N ILE A 41 -39.87 -33.12 -47.76
CA ILE A 41 -38.86 -34.17 -47.56
C ILE A 41 -37.45 -33.57 -47.55
N LEU A 42 -37.13 -32.70 -48.52
CA LEU A 42 -35.84 -32.00 -48.57
C LEU A 42 -35.61 -31.11 -47.33
N TYR A 43 -36.63 -30.35 -46.92
CA TYR A 43 -36.60 -29.56 -45.68
C TYR A 43 -36.31 -30.42 -44.46
N ARG A 44 -37.03 -31.55 -44.28
CA ARG A 44 -36.80 -32.47 -43.14
C ARG A 44 -35.41 -33.09 -43.18
N ARG A 45 -34.88 -33.43 -44.38
CA ARG A 45 -33.51 -33.89 -44.54
C ARG A 45 -32.50 -32.84 -44.08
N GLN A 46 -32.70 -31.56 -44.42
CA GLN A 46 -31.82 -30.49 -43.98
C GLN A 46 -31.82 -30.35 -42.45
N CYS A 47 -33.00 -30.30 -41.83
CA CYS A 47 -33.11 -30.29 -40.36
C CYS A 47 -32.41 -31.48 -39.69
N LEU A 48 -32.49 -32.68 -40.29
CA LEU A 48 -31.78 -33.86 -39.79
C LEU A 48 -30.26 -33.73 -39.92
N ILE A 49 -29.74 -33.18 -41.03
CA ILE A 49 -28.31 -32.89 -41.19
C ILE A 49 -27.84 -31.89 -40.14
N ASP A 50 -28.66 -30.87 -39.85
CA ASP A 50 -28.36 -29.87 -38.82
C ASP A 50 -28.40 -30.46 -37.41
N ILE A 51 -29.32 -31.38 -37.09
CA ILE A 51 -29.25 -32.11 -35.81
C ILE A 51 -27.99 -32.98 -35.76
N GLN A 52 -27.71 -33.76 -36.82
CA GLN A 52 -26.55 -34.65 -36.88
C GLN A 52 -25.21 -33.92 -36.75
N ARG A 53 -25.04 -32.75 -37.36
CA ARG A 53 -23.77 -31.99 -37.27
C ARG A 53 -23.52 -31.51 -35.83
N HIS A 54 -24.54 -31.02 -35.13
CA HIS A 54 -24.41 -30.56 -33.75
C HIS A 54 -24.16 -31.73 -32.78
N VAL A 55 -24.83 -32.88 -32.99
CA VAL A 55 -24.57 -34.10 -32.21
C VAL A 55 -23.15 -34.62 -32.42
N ARG A 56 -22.68 -34.70 -33.68
CA ARG A 56 -21.29 -35.10 -34.00
C ARG A 56 -20.27 -34.15 -33.34
N MET A 57 -20.49 -32.84 -33.45
CA MET A 57 -19.64 -31.83 -32.80
C MET A 57 -19.64 -32.00 -31.27
N HIS A 58 -20.80 -32.17 -30.65
CA HIS A 58 -20.90 -32.36 -29.20
C HIS A 58 -20.19 -33.64 -28.71
N LEU A 59 -20.29 -34.76 -29.44
CA LEU A 59 -19.60 -36.01 -29.11
C LEU A 59 -18.08 -35.84 -29.17
N VAL A 60 -17.56 -35.19 -30.23
CA VAL A 60 -16.15 -34.84 -30.35
C VAL A 60 -15.73 -33.90 -29.20
N TYR A 61 -16.47 -32.82 -28.95
CA TYR A 61 -16.16 -31.90 -27.86
C TYR A 61 -16.14 -32.61 -26.50
N LYS A 62 -17.12 -33.47 -26.20
CA LYS A 62 -17.18 -34.25 -24.95
C LYS A 62 -15.97 -35.18 -24.78
N SER A 63 -15.47 -35.78 -25.86
CA SER A 63 -14.32 -36.68 -25.85
C SER A 63 -12.98 -35.94 -25.73
N TYR A 64 -12.79 -34.85 -26.48
CA TYR A 64 -11.49 -34.17 -26.58
C TYR A 64 -11.33 -32.95 -25.65
N ALA A 65 -12.40 -32.27 -25.24
CA ALA A 65 -12.28 -31.07 -24.39
C ALA A 65 -11.65 -31.32 -23.01
N PRO A 66 -11.78 -32.48 -22.34
CA PRO A 66 -10.99 -32.79 -21.14
C PRO A 66 -9.48 -32.83 -21.44
N ARG A 67 -9.08 -33.51 -22.52
CA ARG A 67 -7.66 -33.61 -22.94
C ARG A 67 -7.08 -32.25 -23.33
N ILE A 68 -7.80 -31.45 -24.13
CA ILE A 68 -7.35 -30.11 -24.54
C ILE A 68 -7.20 -29.18 -23.34
N ARG A 69 -8.18 -29.16 -22.41
CA ARG A 69 -8.06 -28.37 -21.17
C ARG A 69 -6.91 -28.86 -20.29
N GLY A 70 -6.69 -30.18 -20.21
CA GLY A 70 -5.53 -30.80 -19.57
C GLY A 70 -4.20 -30.32 -20.16
N LEU A 71 -4.04 -30.36 -21.48
CA LEU A 71 -2.84 -29.87 -22.17
C LEU A 71 -2.57 -28.40 -21.87
N VAL A 72 -3.60 -27.55 -21.86
CA VAL A 72 -3.44 -26.11 -21.52
C VAL A 72 -2.98 -25.95 -20.07
N LYS A 73 -3.59 -26.66 -19.11
CA LYS A 73 -3.17 -26.65 -17.70
C LYS A 73 -1.70 -27.10 -17.53
N VAL A 74 -1.32 -28.22 -18.15
CA VAL A 74 0.02 -28.80 -18.00
C VAL A 74 1.09 -27.96 -18.71
N LYS A 75 0.77 -27.32 -19.84
CA LYS A 75 1.66 -26.32 -20.48
C LYS A 75 1.93 -25.11 -19.58
N ALA A 76 0.93 -24.63 -18.84
CA ALA A 76 1.15 -23.56 -17.86
C ALA A 76 2.12 -23.99 -16.73
N LEU A 77 2.13 -25.25 -16.32
CA LEU A 77 3.13 -25.77 -15.38
C LEU A 77 4.55 -25.81 -15.99
N HIS A 78 4.68 -26.12 -17.29
CA HIS A 78 5.96 -26.07 -17.98
C HIS A 78 6.55 -24.64 -17.95
N GLU A 79 5.71 -23.61 -18.16
CA GLU A 79 6.12 -22.20 -18.04
C GLU A 79 6.53 -21.81 -16.60
N GLN A 80 5.79 -22.28 -15.59
CA GLN A 80 6.16 -22.09 -14.18
C GLN A 80 7.52 -22.73 -13.84
N VAL A 81 7.79 -23.94 -14.34
CA VAL A 81 9.07 -24.62 -14.15
C VAL A 81 10.20 -23.90 -14.91
N ALA A 82 9.96 -23.38 -16.11
CA ALA A 82 10.94 -22.54 -16.83
C ALA A 82 11.26 -21.23 -16.08
N SER A 83 10.30 -20.65 -15.34
CA SER A 83 10.58 -19.53 -14.42
C SER A 83 11.45 -19.97 -13.24
N MET A 84 11.18 -21.15 -12.68
CA MET A 84 11.99 -21.74 -11.61
C MET A 84 13.44 -22.05 -12.08
N GLU A 85 13.63 -22.53 -13.30
CA GLU A 85 14.96 -22.70 -13.92
C GLU A 85 15.76 -21.38 -13.94
N LYS A 86 15.11 -20.24 -14.29
CA LYS A 86 15.77 -18.91 -14.29
C LYS A 86 16.22 -18.49 -12.90
N ILE A 87 15.39 -18.72 -11.87
CA ILE A 87 15.73 -18.37 -10.48
C ILE A 87 16.90 -19.23 -9.99
N VAL A 88 16.91 -20.55 -10.27
CA VAL A 88 18.07 -21.42 -9.99
C VAL A 88 19.32 -20.96 -10.74
N GLY A 89 19.16 -20.39 -11.93
CA GLY A 89 20.25 -19.77 -12.69
C GLY A 89 20.99 -18.69 -11.90
N GLN A 90 20.29 -17.91 -11.06
CA GLN A 90 20.82 -16.81 -10.26
C GLN A 90 21.42 -17.23 -8.90
N MET A 91 21.19 -18.47 -8.46
CA MET A 91 21.70 -18.97 -7.17
C MET A 91 23.22 -19.20 -7.19
N LYS A 92 23.88 -18.90 -6.06
CA LYS A 92 25.34 -19.11 -5.90
C LYS A 92 25.68 -20.43 -5.19
N VAL A 93 24.79 -20.91 -4.31
CA VAL A 93 25.00 -22.08 -3.44
C VAL A 93 23.98 -23.18 -3.77
N ASN A 94 24.37 -24.45 -3.67
CA ASN A 94 23.53 -25.65 -3.93
C ASN A 94 22.87 -25.74 -5.33
N LYS A 95 23.34 -24.92 -6.28
CA LYS A 95 22.76 -24.77 -7.63
C LYS A 95 22.54 -26.10 -8.36
N GLU A 96 23.52 -27.00 -8.38
CA GLU A 96 23.39 -28.26 -9.12
C GLU A 96 22.29 -29.19 -8.59
N GLN A 97 22.14 -29.28 -7.27
CA GLN A 97 21.15 -30.18 -6.66
C GLN A 97 19.73 -29.70 -6.95
N VAL A 98 19.50 -28.39 -6.78
CA VAL A 98 18.21 -27.77 -7.08
C VAL A 98 17.95 -27.83 -8.59
N TYR A 99 18.94 -27.57 -9.44
CA TYR A 99 18.81 -27.69 -10.90
C TYR A 99 18.40 -29.11 -11.33
N LYS A 100 19.03 -30.15 -10.78
CA LYS A 100 18.65 -31.56 -11.03
C LYS A 100 17.19 -31.84 -10.63
N GLN A 101 16.71 -31.30 -9.52
CA GLN A 101 15.30 -31.44 -9.10
C GLN A 101 14.33 -30.71 -10.04
N VAL A 102 14.66 -29.49 -10.48
CA VAL A 102 13.86 -28.72 -11.44
C VAL A 102 13.81 -29.42 -12.81
N GLN A 103 14.93 -29.98 -13.29
CA GLN A 103 14.97 -30.79 -14.52
C GLN A 103 14.11 -32.05 -14.41
N GLN A 104 14.11 -32.74 -13.26
CA GLN A 104 13.23 -33.89 -13.04
C GLN A 104 11.74 -33.51 -13.06
N LEU A 105 11.36 -32.34 -12.50
CA LEU A 105 9.99 -31.84 -12.61
C LEU A 105 9.61 -31.55 -14.08
N ARG A 106 10.51 -30.93 -14.84
CA ARG A 106 10.30 -30.65 -16.27
C ARG A 106 10.10 -31.93 -17.08
N GLN A 107 10.96 -32.93 -16.91
CA GLN A 107 10.82 -34.23 -17.57
C GLN A 107 9.49 -34.93 -17.25
N ARG A 108 8.98 -34.82 -16.00
CA ARG A 108 7.66 -35.36 -15.64
C ARG A 108 6.51 -34.61 -16.30
N ILE A 109 6.63 -33.29 -16.46
CA ILE A 109 5.65 -32.46 -17.19
C ILE A 109 5.65 -32.83 -18.67
N ASP A 110 6.83 -32.96 -19.30
CA ASP A 110 6.98 -33.35 -20.70
C ASP A 110 6.47 -34.77 -20.96
N HIS A 111 6.68 -35.69 -20.01
CA HIS A 111 6.09 -37.03 -20.06
C HIS A 111 4.56 -36.96 -20.05
N LEU A 112 3.96 -36.23 -19.09
CA LEU A 112 2.50 -36.07 -19.02
C LEU A 112 1.91 -35.37 -20.27
N LEU A 113 2.61 -34.39 -20.85
CA LEU A 113 2.21 -33.76 -22.11
C LEU A 113 2.17 -34.78 -23.27
N ASN A 114 3.17 -35.63 -23.38
CA ASN A 114 3.21 -36.70 -24.38
C ASN A 114 2.12 -37.76 -24.13
N GLU A 115 1.89 -38.16 -22.88
CA GLU A 115 0.80 -39.08 -22.52
C GLU A 115 -0.58 -38.51 -22.87
N ILE A 116 -0.89 -37.26 -22.51
CA ILE A 116 -2.20 -36.65 -22.82
C ILE A 116 -2.39 -36.49 -24.33
N THR A 117 -1.30 -36.28 -25.08
CA THR A 117 -1.32 -36.14 -26.55
C THR A 117 -1.55 -37.47 -27.26
N ASN A 118 -0.86 -38.54 -26.84
CA ASN A 118 -0.86 -39.83 -27.53
C ASN A 118 -1.93 -40.81 -27.01
N THR A 119 -2.33 -40.70 -25.75
CA THR A 119 -3.24 -41.65 -25.08
C THR A 119 -4.61 -41.03 -24.79
N SER A 120 -5.68 -41.80 -25.02
CA SER A 120 -7.04 -41.40 -24.62
C SER A 120 -7.25 -41.62 -23.13
N MET A 121 -7.06 -40.58 -22.32
CA MET A 121 -7.19 -40.64 -20.85
C MET A 121 -8.47 -39.94 -20.33
N ASN A 122 -8.96 -40.43 -19.18
CA ASN A 122 -10.09 -39.83 -18.46
C ASN A 122 -9.71 -38.48 -17.80
N SER A 123 -10.67 -37.55 -17.70
CA SER A 123 -10.45 -36.23 -17.06
C SER A 123 -9.87 -36.37 -15.65
N THR A 124 -10.40 -37.29 -14.85
CA THR A 124 -9.96 -37.52 -13.47
C THR A 124 -8.50 -37.94 -13.37
N HIS A 125 -8.00 -38.75 -14.32
CA HIS A 125 -6.59 -39.13 -14.35
C HIS A 125 -5.69 -37.92 -14.66
N ILE A 126 -6.10 -37.10 -15.62
CA ILE A 126 -5.40 -35.87 -16.00
C ILE A 126 -5.40 -34.85 -14.84
N ASP A 127 -6.54 -34.65 -14.20
CA ASP A 127 -6.69 -33.72 -13.07
C ASP A 127 -5.89 -34.19 -11.84
N ASN A 128 -5.85 -35.51 -11.55
CA ASN A 128 -5.02 -36.08 -10.49
C ASN A 128 -3.52 -35.90 -10.77
N ALA A 129 -3.04 -36.34 -11.94
CA ALA A 129 -1.63 -36.19 -12.34
C ALA A 129 -1.17 -34.71 -12.37
N TYR A 130 -2.06 -33.80 -12.78
CA TYR A 130 -1.84 -32.36 -12.68
C TYR A 130 -1.70 -31.90 -11.21
N ASN A 131 -2.59 -32.33 -10.31
CA ASN A 131 -2.54 -31.96 -8.89
C ASN A 131 -1.28 -32.51 -8.19
N ASP A 132 -0.82 -33.71 -8.56
CA ASP A 132 0.42 -34.32 -8.04
C ASP A 132 1.66 -33.55 -8.51
N LEU A 133 1.66 -33.07 -9.77
CA LEU A 133 2.69 -32.18 -10.29
C LEU A 133 2.68 -30.81 -9.62
N VAL A 134 1.52 -30.16 -9.46
CA VAL A 134 1.40 -28.88 -8.73
C VAL A 134 1.93 -29.02 -7.30
N SER A 135 1.49 -30.06 -6.58
CA SER A 135 1.96 -30.34 -5.21
C SER A 135 3.47 -30.55 -5.13
N SER A 136 4.05 -31.16 -6.16
CA SER A 136 5.50 -31.36 -6.27
C SER A 136 6.24 -30.05 -6.60
N ILE A 137 5.75 -29.27 -7.56
CA ILE A 137 6.31 -27.94 -7.92
C ILE A 137 6.26 -27.01 -6.71
N GLU A 138 5.13 -26.92 -6.01
CA GLU A 138 5.02 -26.10 -4.81
C GLU A 138 5.99 -26.51 -3.70
N ARG A 139 6.21 -27.82 -3.50
CA ARG A 139 7.16 -28.33 -2.50
C ARG A 139 8.59 -27.90 -2.83
N GLU A 140 9.01 -28.04 -4.09
CA GLU A 140 10.36 -27.62 -4.49
C GLU A 140 10.48 -26.08 -4.52
N PHE A 141 9.41 -25.35 -4.88
CA PHE A 141 9.39 -23.88 -4.81
C PHE A 141 9.45 -23.34 -3.37
N ARG A 142 8.79 -24.01 -2.41
CA ARG A 142 8.92 -23.72 -0.96
C ARG A 142 10.36 -23.94 -0.48
N ARG A 143 11.00 -25.04 -0.87
CA ARG A 143 12.42 -25.32 -0.57
C ARG A 143 13.35 -24.28 -1.19
N LEU A 144 13.16 -23.96 -2.47
CA LEU A 144 13.96 -22.95 -3.17
C LEU A 144 13.87 -21.58 -2.50
N LYS A 145 12.67 -21.17 -2.04
CA LYS A 145 12.50 -19.96 -1.23
C LYS A 145 13.26 -20.00 0.11
N GLN A 146 13.29 -21.14 0.79
CA GLN A 146 14.07 -21.30 2.02
C GLN A 146 15.57 -21.15 1.75
N VAL A 147 16.10 -21.81 0.72
CA VAL A 147 17.53 -21.72 0.36
C VAL A 147 17.92 -20.31 -0.07
N LEU A 148 17.06 -19.59 -0.80
CA LEU A 148 17.30 -18.17 -1.14
C LEU A 148 17.31 -17.27 0.11
N ALA A 149 16.37 -17.45 1.03
CA ALA A 149 16.34 -16.69 2.29
C ALA A 149 17.57 -16.97 3.16
N GLU A 150 18.02 -18.23 3.25
CA GLU A 150 19.28 -18.60 3.90
C GLU A 150 20.50 -17.97 3.22
N GLN A 151 20.52 -17.87 1.89
CA GLN A 151 21.59 -17.19 1.16
C GLN A 151 21.61 -15.68 1.48
N GLU A 152 20.46 -15.01 1.49
CA GLU A 152 20.36 -13.61 1.91
C GLU A 152 20.83 -13.38 3.36
N ILE A 153 20.47 -14.28 4.28
CA ILE A 153 20.89 -14.18 5.69
C ILE A 153 22.41 -14.33 5.79
N LYS A 154 23.01 -15.31 5.10
CA LYS A 154 24.47 -15.50 5.07
C LYS A 154 25.20 -14.31 4.45
N GLU A 155 24.72 -13.77 3.33
CA GLU A 155 25.31 -12.58 2.70
C GLU A 155 25.20 -11.35 3.62
N LYS A 156 24.10 -11.18 4.37
CA LYS A 156 23.94 -10.13 5.39
C LYS A 156 24.84 -10.34 6.60
N GLU A 157 25.01 -11.57 7.09
CA GLU A 157 25.94 -11.89 8.17
C GLU A 157 27.40 -11.65 7.79
N GLU A 158 27.81 -12.03 6.58
CA GLU A 158 29.16 -11.75 6.06
C GLU A 158 29.40 -10.25 5.86
N GLY A 159 28.39 -9.51 5.38
CA GLY A 159 28.41 -8.05 5.33
C GLY A 159 28.57 -7.42 6.70
N LEU A 160 27.80 -7.89 7.70
CA LEU A 160 27.90 -7.43 9.08
C LEU A 160 29.27 -7.73 9.71
N LYS A 161 29.81 -8.94 9.49
CA LYS A 161 31.17 -9.34 9.93
C LYS A 161 32.25 -8.44 9.31
N LYS A 162 32.12 -8.05 8.03
CA LYS A 162 33.04 -7.10 7.37
C LYS A 162 32.96 -5.71 8.01
N ILE A 163 31.75 -5.16 8.17
CA ILE A 163 31.52 -3.85 8.82
C ILE A 163 32.07 -3.85 10.25
N GLN A 164 31.86 -4.93 11.01
CA GLN A 164 32.32 -5.03 12.40
C GLN A 164 33.86 -5.14 12.48
N MET A 165 34.50 -5.89 11.58
CA MET A 165 35.96 -5.94 11.48
C MET A 165 36.56 -4.58 11.06
N GLU A 166 35.87 -3.82 10.22
CA GLU A 166 36.27 -2.47 9.82
C GLU A 166 36.15 -1.47 10.98
N LEU A 167 35.05 -1.51 11.72
CA LEU A 167 34.83 -0.71 12.93
C LEU A 167 35.84 -1.04 14.05
N GLU A 168 36.21 -2.31 14.23
CA GLU A 168 37.28 -2.70 15.15
C GLU A 168 38.66 -2.20 14.71
N ARG A 169 38.94 -2.24 13.40
CA ARG A 169 40.19 -1.70 12.84
C ARG A 169 40.27 -0.17 13.02
N GLU A 170 39.14 0.53 12.88
CA GLU A 170 39.05 1.97 13.15
C GLU A 170 39.19 2.29 14.65
N ARG A 171 38.53 1.53 15.54
CA ARG A 171 38.69 1.65 17.00
C ARG A 171 40.14 1.42 17.43
N LYS A 172 40.82 0.41 16.88
CA LYS A 172 42.25 0.14 17.16
C LYS A 172 43.16 1.29 16.69
N LYS A 173 42.87 1.92 15.55
CA LYS A 173 43.59 3.13 15.11
C LYS A 173 43.38 4.29 16.09
N LYS A 174 42.13 4.60 16.46
CA LYS A 174 41.80 5.67 17.42
C LYS A 174 42.47 5.45 18.79
N LEU A 175 42.44 4.24 19.32
CA LEU A 175 43.12 3.89 20.58
C LEU A 175 44.65 3.97 20.50
N ALA A 176 45.25 3.70 19.34
CA ALA A 176 46.70 3.85 19.14
C ALA A 176 47.11 5.33 19.01
N GLU A 177 46.27 6.15 18.36
CA GLU A 177 46.45 7.60 18.22
C GLU A 177 46.26 8.32 19.56
N GLU A 178 45.24 7.94 20.34
CA GLU A 178 45.00 8.44 21.70
C GLU A 178 46.17 8.10 22.63
N LYS A 179 46.70 6.87 22.57
CA LYS A 179 47.91 6.49 23.34
C LYS A 179 49.16 7.26 22.93
N ARG A 180 49.34 7.57 21.63
CA ARG A 180 50.44 8.45 21.18
C ARG A 180 50.29 9.86 21.74
N LEU A 181 49.08 10.41 21.71
CA LEU A 181 48.80 11.74 22.24
C LEU A 181 49.01 11.80 23.77
N GLU A 182 48.68 10.74 24.50
CA GLU A 182 48.95 10.59 25.93
C GLU A 182 50.47 10.59 26.21
N GLN A 183 51.23 9.79 25.46
CA GLN A 183 52.70 9.74 25.54
C GLN A 183 53.35 11.10 25.23
N GLU A 184 52.92 11.78 24.16
CA GLU A 184 53.41 13.11 23.79
C GLU A 184 53.08 14.17 24.88
N LYS A 185 51.91 14.09 25.53
CA LYS A 185 51.55 14.93 26.69
C LYS A 185 52.35 14.59 27.95
N GLU A 186 52.73 13.33 28.14
CA GLU A 186 53.53 12.89 29.28
C GLU A 186 55.00 13.31 29.12
N GLU A 187 55.57 13.16 27.92
CA GLU A 187 56.87 13.74 27.57
C GLU A 187 56.89 15.27 27.73
N PHE A 188 55.85 15.96 27.26
CA PHE A 188 55.76 17.43 27.41
C PHE A 188 55.75 17.85 28.89
N ARG A 189 55.02 17.13 29.75
CA ARG A 189 55.02 17.36 31.21
C ARG A 189 56.40 17.11 31.83
N GLN A 190 57.09 16.03 31.44
CA GLN A 190 58.44 15.74 31.93
C GLN A 190 59.46 16.80 31.49
N ARG A 191 59.42 17.24 30.23
CA ARG A 191 60.28 18.32 29.70
C ARG A 191 60.04 19.65 30.43
N SER A 192 58.78 20.01 30.68
CA SER A 192 58.44 21.22 31.45
C SER A 192 58.98 21.16 32.88
N ALA A 193 58.86 20.02 33.56
CA ALA A 193 59.37 19.83 34.92
C ALA A 193 60.90 19.93 35.01
N ILE A 194 61.63 19.43 34.01
CA ILE A 194 63.10 19.54 33.94
C ILE A 194 63.53 21.00 33.78
N VAL A 195 62.87 21.76 32.89
CA VAL A 195 63.15 23.20 32.69
C VAL A 195 62.87 24.00 33.95
N GLN A 196 61.82 23.66 34.71
CA GLN A 196 61.48 24.34 35.97
C GLN A 196 62.54 24.07 37.05
N ARG A 197 63.00 22.82 37.21
CA ARG A 197 64.07 22.46 38.16
C ARG A 197 65.41 23.13 37.82
N GLN A 198 65.78 23.26 36.54
CA GLN A 198 66.98 23.98 36.13
C GLN A 198 66.91 25.47 36.50
N LYS A 199 65.74 26.08 36.36
CA LYS A 199 65.50 27.49 36.72
C LYS A 199 65.61 27.73 38.24
N GLU A 200 65.23 26.75 39.04
CA GLU A 200 65.39 26.77 40.50
C GLU A 200 66.86 26.60 40.92
N GLU A 201 67.64 25.74 40.26
CA GLU A 201 69.08 25.59 40.51
C GLU A 201 69.89 26.83 40.12
N GLU A 202 69.56 27.52 39.02
CA GLU A 202 70.20 28.78 38.65
C GLU A 202 69.89 29.91 39.65
N GLN A 203 68.64 30.00 40.12
CA GLN A 203 68.26 30.96 41.16
C GLN A 203 68.91 30.67 42.52
N PHE A 204 69.32 29.43 42.80
CA PHE A 204 70.08 29.09 44.00
C PHE A 204 71.54 29.52 43.89
N LYS A 205 72.20 29.26 42.75
CA LYS A 205 73.59 29.67 42.51
C LYS A 205 73.78 31.19 42.51
N GLY A 206 72.83 31.95 41.96
CA GLY A 206 72.89 33.41 41.94
C GLY A 206 72.78 34.08 43.33
N LYS A 207 72.23 33.40 44.33
CA LYS A 207 72.12 33.95 45.70
C LYS A 207 73.44 33.86 46.47
N LEU A 208 74.21 32.79 46.28
CA LEU A 208 75.52 32.61 46.92
C LEU A 208 76.56 33.65 46.44
N THR A 209 76.60 33.95 45.14
CA THR A 209 77.53 34.95 44.58
C THR A 209 77.17 36.41 44.92
N ALA A 210 75.90 36.67 45.26
CA ALA A 210 75.43 37.97 45.73
C ALA A 210 75.82 38.26 47.20
N GLU A 211 76.10 37.24 48.01
CA GLU A 211 76.41 37.41 49.44
C GLU A 211 77.89 37.78 49.66
N GLU A 212 78.82 37.19 48.90
CA GLU A 212 80.24 37.52 48.95
C GLU A 212 80.54 38.94 48.45
N THR A 213 79.88 39.36 47.37
CA THR A 213 80.06 40.71 46.78
C THR A 213 79.46 41.83 47.63
N LYS A 214 78.55 41.52 48.56
CA LYS A 214 77.94 42.50 49.47
C LYS A 214 78.87 42.90 50.61
N ARG A 215 79.59 41.93 51.21
CA ARG A 215 80.58 42.17 52.29
C ARG A 215 81.74 43.07 51.88
N GLN A 216 82.09 43.10 50.59
CA GLN A 216 83.22 43.90 50.10
C GLN A 216 82.84 45.37 49.86
N LYS A 217 81.55 45.68 49.60
CA LYS A 217 81.06 47.05 49.39
C LYS A 217 80.74 47.79 50.69
N GLU A 218 80.36 47.09 51.77
CA GLU A 218 80.04 47.72 53.06
C GLU A 218 81.23 48.39 53.77
N ARG A 219 82.47 48.07 53.41
CA ARG A 219 83.67 48.74 53.97
C ARG A 219 83.94 50.12 53.35
N LEU A 220 83.62 50.31 52.07
CA LEU A 220 83.90 51.56 51.34
C LEU A 220 82.76 52.59 51.45
N ALA A 221 81.59 52.18 51.92
CA ALA A 221 80.42 53.05 52.05
C ALA A 221 80.40 53.90 53.35
N LYS A 222 81.26 53.60 54.34
CA LYS A 222 81.26 54.31 55.64
C LYS A 222 82.13 55.57 55.69
N GLU A 223 83.04 55.76 54.73
CA GLU A 223 83.92 56.94 54.67
C GLU A 223 83.34 58.07 53.80
N SER A 224 82.34 57.79 52.95
CA SER A 224 81.75 58.78 52.02
C SER A 224 80.48 59.47 52.56
N ASP A 225 79.92 58.99 53.67
CA ASP A 225 78.57 59.35 54.15
C ASP A 225 78.54 60.51 55.18
N GLU A 226 79.72 60.96 55.64
CA GLU A 226 79.85 62.18 56.45
C GLU A 226 79.99 63.43 55.58
N GLU A 227 80.56 63.32 54.37
CA GLU A 227 80.86 64.46 53.50
C GLU A 227 79.63 64.95 52.70
N ALA A 228 78.68 64.06 52.41
CA ALA A 228 77.44 64.38 51.69
C ALA A 228 76.40 65.18 52.51
N ARG A 229 76.47 65.16 53.86
CA ARG A 229 75.43 65.73 54.73
C ARG A 229 75.39 67.26 54.78
N LEU A 230 76.43 67.93 54.29
CA LEU A 230 76.57 69.39 54.32
C LEU A 230 76.11 70.09 53.02
N ALA A 231 75.85 69.36 51.93
CA ALA A 231 75.59 69.95 50.62
C ALA A 231 74.10 70.19 50.31
N GLU A 232 73.22 69.22 50.61
CA GLU A 232 71.82 69.25 50.13
C GLU A 232 70.83 69.99 51.06
N MET A 233 71.32 70.54 52.18
CA MET A 233 70.57 71.50 53.00
C MET A 233 70.18 72.77 52.22
N ASN A 234 70.85 73.05 51.10
CA ASN A 234 70.66 74.27 50.28
C ASN A 234 69.62 74.16 49.15
N GLU A 235 69.10 72.98 48.79
CA GLU A 235 68.16 72.85 47.64
C GLU A 235 66.70 72.57 48.05
N ARG A 236 66.42 72.64 49.35
CA ARG A 236 65.11 72.37 49.97
C ARG A 236 64.08 73.51 49.94
N GLU A 237 64.37 74.61 49.22
CA GLU A 237 63.62 75.87 49.39
C GLU A 237 62.93 76.42 48.12
N ARG A 238 62.82 75.63 47.03
CA ARG A 238 62.25 76.15 45.76
C ARG A 238 61.19 75.35 45.01
N ARG A 239 60.84 74.12 45.41
CA ARG A 239 59.83 73.31 44.68
C ARG A 239 58.76 72.60 45.54
N ASP A 240 58.69 72.92 46.83
CA ASP A 240 57.66 72.41 47.76
C ASP A 240 56.39 73.29 47.84
N TYR A 241 56.15 74.20 46.89
CA TYR A 241 54.99 75.10 46.93
C TYR A 241 53.71 74.52 46.26
N ASP A 242 53.82 73.65 45.24
CA ASP A 242 52.68 73.39 44.36
C ASP A 242 52.58 71.96 43.78
N LEU A 243 52.66 70.93 44.64
CA LEU A 243 51.76 69.76 44.49
C LEU A 243 51.39 69.07 45.80
N ALA A 244 51.34 69.83 46.91
CA ALA A 244 50.62 69.47 48.12
C ALA A 244 49.08 69.52 47.91
N ARG A 245 48.60 68.93 46.80
CA ARG A 245 47.19 68.80 46.48
C ARG A 245 46.95 67.57 45.59
N ARG A 246 46.57 66.46 46.26
CA ARG A 246 46.01 65.20 45.70
C ARG A 246 46.98 64.06 45.36
N LEU A 247 47.80 63.68 46.33
CA LEU A 247 47.78 62.27 46.77
C LEU A 247 46.78 62.16 47.93
N ALA A 248 45.58 61.63 47.67
CA ALA A 248 44.62 61.18 48.68
C ALA A 248 43.50 60.37 48.02
N LEU A 249 43.16 59.19 48.58
CA LEU A 249 42.00 58.34 48.26
C LEU A 249 42.11 57.64 46.87
N GLU A 250 42.75 56.47 46.69
CA GLU A 250 42.73 55.23 47.52
C GLU A 250 41.31 54.58 47.50
N THR A 251 41.03 53.26 47.43
CA THR A 251 41.80 52.00 47.64
C THR A 251 41.03 50.78 47.06
N GLY A 252 41.69 49.61 46.84
CA GLY A 252 41.26 48.16 47.04
C GLY A 252 39.89 47.62 46.52
N GLY A 253 39.56 46.32 46.36
CA GLY A 253 40.11 44.98 46.65
C GLY A 253 38.97 44.03 47.17
N GLU A 254 38.95 42.68 47.09
CA GLU A 254 39.72 41.65 46.38
C GLU A 254 39.02 40.24 46.53
N ALA A 255 39.12 39.34 45.53
CA ALA A 255 38.63 37.91 45.49
C ALA A 255 37.10 37.64 45.66
N ASP A 256 36.45 36.52 45.23
CA ASP A 256 36.82 35.10 45.03
C ASP A 256 35.75 34.29 44.17
N LEU A 257 35.96 32.99 43.92
CA LEU A 257 35.12 31.99 43.18
C LEU A 257 34.42 30.98 44.16
N PRO A 258 33.36 30.15 43.86
CA PRO A 258 33.26 29.20 42.71
C PRO A 258 31.87 28.60 42.23
N HIS A 259 31.89 27.85 41.12
CA HIS A 259 31.10 26.64 40.67
C HIS A 259 29.65 26.30 41.15
N LEU A 260 28.67 26.10 40.22
CA LEU A 260 27.98 24.80 39.88
C LEU A 260 26.85 24.85 38.79
N GLN A 261 26.75 23.79 37.97
CA GLN A 261 25.58 23.12 37.31
C GLN A 261 24.46 23.83 36.46
N ARG A 262 24.39 23.41 35.17
CA ARG A 262 23.24 22.79 34.43
C ARG A 262 21.83 23.42 34.43
N THR A 263 21.33 23.81 33.23
CA THR A 263 19.89 23.69 32.84
C THR A 263 19.67 23.46 31.33
N ARG A 264 18.52 22.85 30.98
CA ARG A 264 18.03 22.61 29.59
C ARG A 264 17.32 23.87 29.05
N ARG A 265 17.47 24.16 27.75
CA ARG A 265 16.61 25.13 27.05
C ARG A 265 15.30 24.48 26.59
N PRO A 266 14.13 25.10 26.80
CA PRO A 266 12.92 24.80 26.05
C PRO A 266 12.89 25.63 24.75
N ASN A 267 12.45 25.06 23.64
CA ASN A 267 12.08 25.83 22.45
C ASN A 267 10.67 26.39 22.64
N ALA A 268 10.55 27.70 22.79
CA ALA A 268 9.27 28.40 22.76
C ALA A 268 9.01 28.90 21.33
N ASN A 269 8.03 28.30 20.65
CA ASN A 269 7.37 28.88 19.46
C ASN A 269 6.07 28.12 19.16
N GLN A 270 5.09 28.26 20.05
CA GLN A 270 3.68 27.99 19.80
C GLN A 270 2.91 29.18 20.37
N LYS A 271 2.34 30.04 19.49
CA LYS A 271 1.65 31.27 19.92
C LYS A 271 0.24 31.01 20.44
N HIS A 272 -0.35 29.85 20.16
CA HIS A 272 -1.70 29.49 20.55
C HIS A 272 -1.73 28.09 21.18
N ASP A 273 -1.82 28.02 22.52
CA ASP A 273 -2.13 26.77 23.21
C ASP A 273 -3.66 26.59 23.23
N LEU A 274 -4.16 25.77 22.31
CA LEU A 274 -5.60 25.51 22.16
C LEU A 274 -6.08 24.27 22.94
N SER A 275 -5.21 23.64 23.72
CA SER A 275 -5.46 22.34 24.36
C SER A 275 -6.71 22.29 25.25
N ASN A 276 -7.08 23.42 25.86
CA ASN A 276 -8.23 23.53 26.78
C ASN A 276 -9.55 23.95 26.13
N HIS A 277 -9.60 24.29 24.83
CA HIS A 277 -10.85 24.72 24.19
C HIS A 277 -11.82 23.56 23.98
N THR A 278 -13.11 23.78 24.21
CA THR A 278 -14.16 22.79 23.93
C THR A 278 -14.43 22.67 22.42
N TYR A 279 -15.09 21.58 22.02
CA TYR A 279 -15.43 21.33 20.60
C TYR A 279 -16.29 22.45 19.99
N ALA A 280 -17.21 23.03 20.78
CA ALA A 280 -18.01 24.19 20.35
C ALA A 280 -17.14 25.43 20.13
N GLN A 281 -16.27 25.77 21.11
CA GLN A 281 -15.38 26.93 21.01
C GLN A 281 -14.41 26.85 19.83
N LEU A 282 -13.88 25.67 19.50
CA LEU A 282 -13.06 25.48 18.30
C LEU A 282 -13.86 25.69 17.00
N ARG A 283 -15.13 25.26 16.97
CA ARG A 283 -16.03 25.48 15.81
C ARG A 283 -16.38 26.95 15.64
N ASP A 284 -16.64 27.66 16.73
CA ASP A 284 -17.00 29.07 16.71
C ASP A 284 -15.79 29.95 16.35
N LEU A 285 -14.57 29.63 16.83
CA LEU A 285 -13.34 30.29 16.37
C LEU A 285 -13.14 30.14 14.85
N ILE A 286 -13.38 28.95 14.31
CA ILE A 286 -13.24 28.68 12.86
C ILE A 286 -14.23 29.50 12.02
N ASN A 287 -15.42 29.78 12.54
CA ASN A 287 -16.46 30.53 11.83
C ASN A 287 -16.41 32.05 12.04
N THR A 288 -15.66 32.54 13.04
CA THR A 288 -15.66 33.96 13.44
C THR A 288 -14.30 34.66 13.34
N SER A 289 -13.19 33.92 13.29
CA SER A 289 -11.84 34.49 13.13
C SER A 289 -11.36 34.43 11.67
N CYS A 290 -10.62 35.45 11.25
CA CYS A 290 -9.97 35.53 9.94
C CYS A 290 -8.44 35.43 10.04
N ASP A 291 -7.91 34.98 11.20
CA ASP A 291 -6.48 34.81 11.43
C ASP A 291 -6.03 33.42 10.94
N VAL A 292 -5.23 33.40 9.89
CA VAL A 292 -4.83 32.18 9.18
C VAL A 292 -4.00 31.24 10.07
N GLU A 293 -3.12 31.77 10.93
CA GLU A 293 -2.28 30.96 11.83
C GLU A 293 -3.13 30.33 12.95
N LEU A 294 -4.16 31.04 13.43
CA LEU A 294 -5.09 30.55 14.46
C LEU A 294 -6.03 29.48 13.91
N LEU A 295 -6.54 29.65 12.68
CA LEU A 295 -7.39 28.67 11.99
C LEU A 295 -6.66 27.35 11.74
N GLU A 296 -5.38 27.41 11.35
CA GLU A 296 -4.55 26.22 11.16
C GLU A 296 -4.32 25.49 12.49
N ALA A 297 -3.98 26.21 13.57
CA ALA A 297 -3.87 25.64 14.91
C ALA A 297 -5.18 24.99 15.42
N CYS A 298 -6.34 25.62 15.17
CA CYS A 298 -7.65 25.04 15.50
C CYS A 298 -7.91 23.73 14.72
N ARG A 299 -7.51 23.67 13.44
CA ARG A 299 -7.65 22.48 12.58
C ARG A 299 -6.72 21.35 13.00
N GLU A 300 -5.48 21.66 13.41
CA GLU A 300 -4.53 20.66 13.93
C GLU A 300 -5.03 20.01 15.23
N GLU A 301 -5.50 20.81 16.20
CA GLU A 301 -6.00 20.29 17.48
C GLU A 301 -7.30 19.47 17.30
N PHE A 302 -8.15 19.84 16.33
CA PHE A 302 -9.30 19.02 15.90
C PHE A 302 -8.86 17.63 15.40
N HIS A 303 -7.90 17.58 14.47
CA HIS A 303 -7.38 16.32 13.93
C HIS A 303 -6.62 15.50 14.99
N ARG A 304 -5.93 16.15 15.94
CA ARG A 304 -5.26 15.49 17.07
C ARG A 304 -6.27 14.76 17.95
N ARG A 305 -7.38 15.42 18.31
CA ARG A 305 -8.47 14.83 19.10
C ARG A 305 -9.20 13.72 18.34
N LEU A 306 -9.42 13.88 17.04
CA LEU A 306 -9.99 12.84 16.18
C LEU A 306 -9.11 11.58 16.14
N LYS A 307 -7.78 11.72 15.98
CA LYS A 307 -6.81 10.61 16.04
C LYS A 307 -6.84 9.89 17.39
N VAL A 308 -6.95 10.62 18.51
CA VAL A 308 -7.09 10.02 19.85
C VAL A 308 -8.41 9.25 19.98
N TYR A 309 -9.52 9.80 19.48
CA TYR A 309 -10.82 9.11 19.46
C TYR A 309 -10.79 7.83 18.61
N HIS A 310 -10.21 7.85 17.41
CA HIS A 310 -10.06 6.64 16.59
C HIS A 310 -9.12 5.60 17.21
N ALA A 311 -8.04 6.03 17.88
CA ALA A 311 -7.14 5.14 18.61
C ALA A 311 -7.83 4.49 19.82
N TRP A 312 -8.66 5.24 20.56
CA TRP A 312 -9.49 4.74 21.66
C TRP A 312 -10.56 3.77 21.16
N ARG A 313 -11.33 4.15 20.12
CA ARG A 313 -12.37 3.31 19.50
C ARG A 313 -11.79 2.00 18.97
N SER A 314 -10.62 2.04 18.30
CA SER A 314 -9.94 0.86 17.78
C SER A 314 -9.40 -0.08 18.87
N LYS A 315 -9.00 0.46 20.03
CA LYS A 315 -8.59 -0.35 21.19
C LYS A 315 -9.78 -1.00 21.89
N ASN A 316 -10.88 -0.27 22.07
CA ASN A 316 -12.05 -0.76 22.82
C ASN A 316 -12.97 -1.67 22.00
N ARG A 317 -12.92 -1.61 20.66
CA ARG A 317 -13.66 -2.54 19.78
C ARG A 317 -13.18 -4.01 19.86
N LYS A 318 -12.09 -4.30 20.58
CA LYS A 318 -11.57 -5.67 20.84
C LYS A 318 -11.95 -6.22 22.23
N GLY A 319 -12.93 -5.61 22.92
CA GLY A 319 -13.32 -5.96 24.29
C GLY A 319 -14.55 -6.87 24.48
N LYS A 320 -15.21 -7.35 23.42
CA LYS A 320 -16.30 -8.34 23.53
C LYS A 320 -15.92 -9.63 22.78
N ASN A 321 -16.00 -10.76 23.47
CA ASN A 321 -15.63 -12.08 22.92
C ASN A 321 -16.65 -12.57 21.88
N PRO A 322 -16.22 -13.37 20.87
CA PRO A 322 -17.06 -13.81 19.77
C PRO A 322 -17.79 -15.13 20.10
N SER A 323 -18.90 -15.07 20.83
CA SER A 323 -19.75 -16.27 21.07
C SER A 323 -21.19 -15.94 21.49
N ALA A 324 -22.01 -15.47 20.54
CA ALA A 324 -23.48 -15.60 20.57
C ALA A 324 -24.05 -15.33 19.17
N LEU A 325 -25.15 -16.01 18.82
CA LEU A 325 -26.11 -15.57 17.79
C LEU A 325 -26.81 -14.29 18.30
N ASP A 326 -27.52 -13.47 17.51
CA ASP A 326 -28.41 -13.83 16.40
C ASP A 326 -28.71 -12.62 15.48
N ASP A 327 -29.62 -12.81 14.52
CA ASP A 327 -30.31 -11.73 13.78
C ASP A 327 -30.89 -10.65 14.71
N GLN A 328 -30.69 -9.36 14.36
CA GLN A 328 -31.73 -8.33 14.46
C GLN A 328 -31.34 -7.05 13.69
N MET A 329 -32.34 -6.43 13.06
CA MET A 329 -32.28 -5.05 12.58
C MET A 329 -32.29 -4.10 13.79
N ASP A 330 -31.81 -2.87 13.61
CA ASP A 330 -32.66 -1.67 13.72
C ASP A 330 -31.87 -0.39 13.39
N GLU A 331 -32.63 0.68 13.17
CA GLU A 331 -32.23 1.96 12.58
C GLU A 331 -31.82 3.01 13.64
N ASP A 332 -31.33 4.15 13.15
CA ASP A 332 -31.37 5.49 13.76
C ASP A 332 -30.45 5.95 14.92
N GLU A 333 -29.66 6.96 14.53
CA GLU A 333 -29.50 8.31 15.14
C GLU A 333 -28.76 8.59 16.48
N GLU A 334 -27.81 9.53 16.34
CA GLU A 334 -27.55 10.73 17.17
C GLU A 334 -27.56 10.69 18.73
N ARG A 335 -26.34 10.96 19.26
CA ARG A 335 -26.06 12.13 20.13
C ARG A 335 -26.38 12.11 21.64
N ALA A 336 -25.28 12.03 22.41
CA ALA A 336 -25.00 12.66 23.72
C ALA A 336 -25.84 12.29 24.97
N PRO A 337 -25.19 12.08 26.14
CA PRO A 337 -25.86 11.55 27.34
C PRO A 337 -26.50 12.63 28.22
N LYS A 338 -27.58 12.27 28.93
CA LYS A 338 -28.05 12.94 30.15
C LYS A 338 -28.65 11.95 31.14
N ASP A 339 -28.37 12.16 32.42
CA ASP A 339 -28.98 11.48 33.56
C ASP A 339 -30.43 11.94 33.83
N ILE A 340 -31.06 11.30 34.83
CA ILE A 340 -32.27 11.74 35.58
C ILE A 340 -33.63 11.45 34.89
N LEU A 341 -34.22 10.27 35.15
CA LEU A 341 -35.39 10.13 36.06
C LEU A 341 -35.91 8.68 36.19
N ASN A 342 -36.18 8.28 37.44
CA ASN A 342 -37.02 7.12 37.76
C ASN A 342 -38.48 7.38 37.35
N ASN A 343 -39.21 6.37 36.87
CA ASN A 343 -40.20 5.67 37.72
C ASN A 343 -40.96 4.51 37.06
N MET A 344 -41.38 3.60 37.94
CA MET A 344 -42.55 2.70 37.84
C MET A 344 -42.52 1.47 36.93
N VAL A 345 -42.32 0.35 37.64
CA VAL A 345 -42.54 -1.08 37.34
C VAL A 345 -44.02 -1.39 36.95
N PRO A 346 -44.30 -2.52 36.24
CA PRO A 346 -45.52 -2.76 35.44
C PRO A 346 -46.63 -3.48 36.25
N PRO A 347 -47.63 -4.19 35.64
CA PRO A 347 -47.40 -5.59 35.22
C PRO A 347 -48.34 -6.20 34.13
N SER A 348 -48.08 -7.48 33.81
CA SER A 348 -49.06 -8.53 33.43
C SER A 348 -49.66 -8.57 32.00
N MET A 349 -49.99 -9.74 31.39
CA MET A 349 -49.74 -11.17 31.70
C MET A 349 -50.15 -12.08 30.50
N THR A 350 -49.81 -13.38 30.59
CA THR A 350 -50.41 -14.57 29.92
C THR A 350 -50.12 -14.92 28.44
N GLY A 351 -49.84 -16.22 28.20
CA GLY A 351 -50.40 -16.97 27.06
C GLY A 351 -49.44 -17.68 26.08
N GLY A 352 -49.05 -18.94 26.37
CA GLY A 352 -48.66 -19.91 25.31
C GLY A 352 -49.87 -20.80 24.91
N PRO A 353 -49.71 -21.98 24.27
CA PRO A 353 -48.46 -22.58 23.75
C PRO A 353 -48.57 -23.36 22.40
N LEU A 354 -47.41 -23.82 21.86
CA LEU A 354 -47.17 -25.06 21.08
C LEU A 354 -48.03 -25.43 19.83
N LYS A 355 -47.37 -25.62 18.67
CA LYS A 355 -47.24 -26.95 18.03
C LYS A 355 -46.20 -27.04 16.89
N SER A 356 -45.83 -28.29 16.60
CA SER A 356 -44.69 -28.79 15.81
C SER A 356 -44.92 -28.94 14.30
N THR A 357 -43.84 -29.00 13.51
CA THR A 357 -43.59 -30.10 12.54
C THR A 357 -42.10 -30.19 12.14
N GLU A 358 -41.54 -31.39 12.09
CA GLU A 358 -40.24 -31.68 11.47
C GLU A 358 -40.40 -31.94 9.96
N SER A 359 -39.37 -31.67 9.14
CA SER A 359 -38.69 -32.76 8.39
C SER A 359 -37.56 -32.30 7.44
N LEU A 360 -36.48 -33.09 7.46
CA LEU A 360 -35.56 -33.42 6.35
C LEU A 360 -34.69 -32.33 5.67
N LYS A 361 -33.43 -32.26 6.15
CA LYS A 361 -32.29 -31.61 5.47
C LYS A 361 -31.67 -32.51 4.37
N LYS A 362 -31.27 -31.94 3.22
CA LYS A 362 -30.16 -32.44 2.38
C LYS A 362 -29.35 -31.26 1.81
N PRO A 363 -28.00 -31.21 1.92
CA PRO A 363 -27.21 -30.08 1.43
C PRO A 363 -27.02 -30.08 -0.10
N ARG A 364 -27.00 -28.87 -0.66
CA ARG A 364 -26.72 -28.57 -2.08
C ARG A 364 -25.22 -28.40 -2.28
N GLN A 365 -24.65 -29.07 -3.29
CA GLN A 365 -23.21 -29.03 -3.59
C GLN A 365 -22.78 -27.63 -4.06
N LEU A 366 -21.73 -27.08 -3.43
CA LEU A 366 -21.01 -25.90 -3.92
C LEU A 366 -19.94 -26.32 -4.93
N THR A 367 -19.93 -25.67 -6.09
CA THR A 367 -18.85 -25.78 -7.08
C THR A 367 -17.77 -24.75 -6.78
N THR A 368 -16.62 -25.19 -6.25
CA THR A 368 -15.45 -24.33 -6.01
C THR A 368 -14.66 -24.12 -7.30
N ASN A 369 -14.80 -22.95 -7.91
CA ASN A 369 -13.91 -22.52 -8.99
C ASN A 369 -12.58 -22.02 -8.39
N VAL A 370 -11.53 -22.83 -8.52
CA VAL A 370 -10.17 -22.43 -8.13
C VAL A 370 -9.61 -21.51 -9.23
N SER A 371 -9.52 -20.21 -8.93
CA SER A 371 -8.77 -19.24 -9.75
C SER A 371 -7.33 -19.15 -9.28
N LEU A 372 -6.40 -18.88 -10.20
CA LEU A 372 -4.97 -18.92 -9.94
C LEU A 372 -4.54 -17.74 -9.03
N LYS A 373 -3.99 -18.03 -7.85
CA LYS A 373 -3.22 -17.04 -7.09
C LYS A 373 -1.76 -17.06 -7.53
N THR A 374 -1.37 -16.05 -8.30
CA THR A 374 0.04 -15.69 -8.53
C THR A 374 0.69 -15.34 -7.18
N ILE A 375 1.90 -15.84 -6.97
CA ILE A 375 2.61 -15.72 -5.70
C ILE A 375 3.37 -14.40 -5.63
N SER A 376 2.90 -13.45 -4.82
CA SER A 376 3.71 -12.36 -4.26
C SER A 376 3.91 -12.56 -2.76
N ALA A 377 4.95 -11.95 -2.20
CA ALA A 377 5.39 -12.21 -0.82
C ALA A 377 4.76 -11.24 0.20
N GLY A 378 4.60 -11.74 1.44
CA GLY A 378 4.02 -10.97 2.55
C GLY A 378 2.48 -10.98 2.57
N LYS A 379 1.90 -10.64 3.72
CA LYS A 379 0.46 -10.31 3.82
C LYS A 379 0.25 -8.90 3.24
N GLY A 380 0.27 -8.79 1.92
CA GLY A 380 -0.10 -7.57 1.20
C GLY A 380 -1.63 -7.42 1.12
N ALA A 381 -2.10 -6.19 0.98
CA ALA A 381 -3.49 -5.86 0.70
C ALA A 381 -3.93 -6.45 -0.65
N GLU A 382 -5.11 -7.06 -0.71
CA GLU A 382 -5.64 -7.67 -1.95
C GLU A 382 -6.18 -6.59 -2.87
N GLN A 383 -5.57 -6.40 -4.04
CA GLN A 383 -5.95 -5.36 -5.00
C GLN A 383 -7.06 -5.86 -5.92
N ARG A 384 -8.17 -5.12 -6.03
CA ARG A 384 -9.34 -5.53 -6.83
C ARG A 384 -9.87 -4.38 -7.68
N TYR A 385 -10.30 -4.69 -8.90
CA TYR A 385 -10.61 -3.71 -9.93
C TYR A 385 -12.01 -3.95 -10.50
N PHE A 386 -12.79 -2.89 -10.67
CA PHE A 386 -14.18 -2.97 -11.09
C PHE A 386 -14.54 -1.90 -12.13
N ARG A 387 -15.53 -2.20 -12.98
CA ARG A 387 -16.24 -1.22 -13.83
C ARG A 387 -17.76 -1.43 -13.79
N ILE A 388 -18.51 -0.33 -13.84
CA ILE A 388 -19.97 -0.31 -14.00
C ILE A 388 -20.34 0.70 -15.09
N PRO A 389 -21.20 0.35 -16.06
CA PRO A 389 -21.82 1.32 -16.94
C PRO A 389 -22.96 2.07 -16.23
N PHE A 390 -23.02 3.39 -16.37
CA PHE A 390 -24.09 4.23 -15.84
C PHE A 390 -24.69 5.15 -16.92
N ILE A 391 -25.89 5.67 -16.63
CA ILE A 391 -26.59 6.65 -17.48
C ILE A 391 -26.80 7.89 -16.61
N ARG A 392 -26.59 9.10 -17.13
CA ARG A 392 -26.89 10.32 -16.37
C ARG A 392 -28.41 10.41 -16.16
N PRO A 393 -28.92 10.85 -14.99
CA PRO A 393 -30.35 11.04 -14.77
C PRO A 393 -31.02 11.93 -15.83
N HIS A 394 -30.31 12.92 -16.37
CA HIS A 394 -30.82 13.82 -17.42
C HIS A 394 -30.97 13.14 -18.80
N ASP A 395 -30.24 12.06 -19.06
CA ASP A 395 -30.31 11.28 -20.32
C ASP A 395 -31.23 10.06 -20.21
N GLN A 396 -31.74 9.75 -19.01
CA GLN A 396 -32.48 8.53 -18.69
C GLN A 396 -33.86 8.43 -19.36
N ASN A 397 -34.43 9.55 -19.81
CA ASN A 397 -35.76 9.64 -20.43
C ASN A 397 -35.74 10.00 -21.94
N ARG A 398 -34.59 9.88 -22.62
CA ARG A 398 -34.47 10.22 -24.06
C ARG A 398 -34.45 8.98 -24.95
N ASP A 399 -35.64 8.44 -25.23
CA ASP A 399 -35.89 7.34 -26.18
C ASP A 399 -35.21 7.58 -27.54
N THR A 400 -34.04 6.98 -27.73
CA THR A 400 -33.27 7.03 -28.97
C THR A 400 -32.51 5.72 -29.11
N HIS A 401 -32.58 5.11 -30.29
CA HIS A 401 -32.13 3.74 -30.59
C HIS A 401 -30.60 3.48 -30.47
N ASP A 402 -29.85 4.37 -29.83
CA ASP A 402 -28.38 4.46 -29.81
C ASP A 402 -27.81 4.37 -28.38
N ASP A 403 -28.49 3.62 -27.50
CA ASP A 403 -28.25 3.49 -26.05
C ASP A 403 -26.83 3.09 -25.63
N GLN A 404 -26.00 2.60 -26.54
CA GLN A 404 -24.61 2.25 -26.24
C GLN A 404 -23.70 3.49 -26.24
N LYS A 405 -23.99 4.53 -27.02
CA LYS A 405 -23.13 5.73 -27.13
C LYS A 405 -23.31 6.75 -26.01
N LYS A 406 -24.36 6.61 -25.19
CA LYS A 406 -24.70 7.55 -24.11
C LYS A 406 -24.34 7.06 -22.70
N LYS A 407 -23.82 5.82 -22.57
CA LYS A 407 -23.44 5.24 -21.28
C LYS A 407 -22.08 5.74 -20.86
N GLY A 408 -22.01 6.32 -19.66
CA GLY A 408 -20.76 6.56 -18.96
C GLY A 408 -20.23 5.27 -18.34
N TRP A 409 -18.95 5.26 -18.01
CA TRP A 409 -18.29 4.15 -17.32
C TRP A 409 -17.67 4.64 -16.02
N TRP A 410 -18.01 3.99 -14.93
CA TRP A 410 -17.44 4.21 -13.61
C TRP A 410 -16.47 3.07 -13.32
N TYR A 411 -15.23 3.38 -13.01
CA TYR A 411 -14.20 2.41 -12.65
C TYR A 411 -13.70 2.66 -11.23
N ALA A 412 -13.39 1.59 -10.52
CA ALA A 412 -12.84 1.65 -9.17
C ALA A 412 -11.75 0.61 -8.94
N HIS A 413 -10.71 1.02 -8.25
CA HIS A 413 -9.62 0.20 -7.75
C HIS A 413 -9.65 0.23 -6.22
N PHE A 414 -9.83 -0.94 -5.60
CA PHE A 414 -9.83 -1.15 -4.17
C PHE A 414 -8.49 -1.72 -3.71
N ASP A 415 -7.93 -1.08 -2.67
CA ASP A 415 -6.76 -1.51 -1.91
C ASP A 415 -7.27 -2.21 -0.65
N ASP A 416 -7.37 -3.55 -0.71
CA ASP A 416 -8.08 -4.39 0.25
C ASP A 416 -9.57 -4.02 0.39
N LYS A 417 -9.96 -3.39 1.50
CA LYS A 417 -11.37 -3.08 1.80
C LYS A 417 -11.84 -1.71 1.29
N TRP A 418 -10.94 -0.79 0.97
CA TRP A 418 -11.26 0.62 0.67
C TRP A 418 -10.83 1.03 -0.74
N ILE A 419 -11.54 1.99 -1.32
CA ILE A 419 -11.20 2.52 -2.64
C ILE A 419 -9.91 3.33 -2.58
N ALA A 420 -9.03 3.15 -3.57
CA ALA A 420 -7.74 3.83 -3.67
C ALA A 420 -7.63 4.73 -4.91
N ARG A 421 -8.28 4.33 -6.02
CA ARG A 421 -8.45 5.15 -7.23
C ARG A 421 -9.85 4.95 -7.81
N GLN A 422 -10.44 6.02 -8.34
CA GLN A 422 -11.73 6.03 -9.03
C GLN A 422 -11.58 6.84 -10.31
N MET A 423 -12.23 6.41 -11.39
CA MET A 423 -12.36 7.24 -12.59
C MET A 423 -13.74 7.15 -13.22
N GLU A 424 -14.22 8.28 -13.73
CA GLU A 424 -15.53 8.39 -14.37
C GLU A 424 -15.36 8.91 -15.80
N ILE A 425 -15.70 8.05 -16.75
CA ILE A 425 -15.55 8.32 -18.17
C ILE A 425 -16.93 8.64 -18.74
N HIS A 426 -17.04 9.80 -19.37
CA HIS A 426 -18.27 10.31 -19.91
C HIS A 426 -18.14 10.47 -21.44
N PRO A 427 -19.17 10.14 -22.25
CA PRO A 427 -19.07 10.25 -23.70
C PRO A 427 -18.76 11.66 -24.23
N ASN A 428 -19.18 12.70 -23.50
CA ASN A 428 -19.11 14.11 -23.92
C ASN A 428 -18.42 15.03 -22.89
N LYS A 429 -17.60 14.50 -21.99
CA LYS A 429 -16.77 15.29 -21.05
C LYS A 429 -15.42 14.62 -20.87
N GLU A 430 -14.43 15.38 -20.43
CA GLU A 430 -13.16 14.82 -19.95
C GLU A 430 -13.39 13.83 -18.81
N ALA A 431 -12.49 12.85 -18.68
CA ALA A 431 -12.59 11.84 -17.64
C ALA A 431 -12.26 12.46 -16.29
N VAL A 432 -13.10 12.17 -15.28
CA VAL A 432 -12.85 12.56 -13.91
C VAL A 432 -11.94 11.51 -13.29
N LEU A 433 -10.76 11.91 -12.83
CA LEU A 433 -9.80 11.05 -12.14
C LEU A 433 -9.76 11.46 -10.66
N LEU A 434 -9.83 10.47 -9.76
CA LEU A 434 -9.93 10.69 -8.32
C LEU A 434 -9.04 9.69 -7.58
N VAL A 435 -8.30 10.16 -6.56
CA VAL A 435 -7.31 9.37 -5.81
C VAL A 435 -7.49 9.56 -4.30
N ALA A 436 -7.43 8.45 -3.56
CA ALA A 436 -7.62 8.46 -2.12
C ALA A 436 -6.56 9.30 -1.39
N GLY A 437 -6.99 10.10 -0.42
CA GLY A 437 -6.22 11.13 0.30
C GLY A 437 -6.31 12.53 -0.33
N VAL A 438 -6.66 12.62 -1.62
CA VAL A 438 -6.83 13.89 -2.36
C VAL A 438 -8.32 14.18 -2.55
N ASP A 439 -9.03 13.20 -3.11
CA ASP A 439 -10.39 13.34 -3.62
C ASP A 439 -11.45 12.64 -2.76
N ASP A 440 -11.12 12.32 -1.50
CA ASP A 440 -11.96 11.49 -0.61
C ASP A 440 -13.42 11.97 -0.53
N MET A 441 -13.67 13.28 -0.64
CA MET A 441 -15.02 13.87 -0.66
C MET A 441 -15.86 13.56 -1.91
N ASN A 442 -15.21 13.18 -3.01
CA ASN A 442 -15.84 12.89 -4.31
C ASN A 442 -15.77 11.39 -4.68
N MET A 443 -15.16 10.57 -3.82
CA MET A 443 -14.97 9.13 -4.04
C MET A 443 -16.03 8.29 -3.31
N CYS A 444 -16.11 7.01 -3.66
CA CYS A 444 -16.98 6.06 -2.99
C CYS A 444 -16.57 5.84 -1.51
N GLU A 445 -17.40 6.30 -0.58
CA GLU A 445 -17.20 6.17 0.87
C GLU A 445 -17.50 4.76 1.42
N LEU A 446 -18.14 3.90 0.63
CA LEU A 446 -18.51 2.53 1.03
C LEU A 446 -17.34 1.56 0.86
N SER A 447 -17.21 0.61 1.78
CA SER A 447 -16.23 -0.47 1.63
C SER A 447 -16.63 -1.49 0.56
N LEU A 448 -15.67 -2.27 0.07
CA LEU A 448 -15.89 -3.21 -1.04
C LEU A 448 -17.07 -4.18 -0.81
N ASP A 449 -17.28 -4.63 0.43
CA ASP A 449 -18.40 -5.50 0.79
C ASP A 449 -19.75 -4.78 0.72
N GLU A 450 -19.80 -3.52 1.17
CA GLU A 450 -21.01 -2.67 1.24
C GLU A 450 -21.45 -2.19 -0.15
N THR A 451 -20.52 -1.96 -1.08
CA THR A 451 -20.85 -1.57 -2.47
C THR A 451 -21.60 -2.65 -3.27
N GLY A 452 -21.57 -3.90 -2.82
CA GLY A 452 -22.12 -5.06 -3.54
C GLY A 452 -21.43 -5.36 -4.88
N LEU A 453 -20.29 -4.72 -5.20
CA LEU A 453 -19.56 -4.89 -6.46
C LEU A 453 -19.20 -6.35 -6.74
N THR A 454 -18.78 -7.06 -5.69
CA THR A 454 -18.39 -8.48 -5.70
C THR A 454 -19.51 -9.42 -6.12
N SER A 455 -20.78 -9.03 -5.93
CA SER A 455 -21.96 -9.80 -6.33
C SER A 455 -22.44 -9.49 -7.75
N LYS A 456 -21.99 -8.38 -8.35
CA LYS A 456 -22.40 -7.95 -9.70
C LYS A 456 -21.58 -8.69 -10.76
N LYS A 457 -22.19 -9.72 -11.38
CA LYS A 457 -21.55 -10.54 -12.43
C LYS A 457 -21.07 -9.67 -13.60
N GLY A 458 -19.76 -9.66 -13.83
CA GLY A 458 -19.11 -8.91 -14.91
C GLY A 458 -18.70 -7.47 -14.54
N ALA A 459 -18.83 -7.08 -13.27
CA ALA A 459 -18.29 -5.81 -12.78
C ALA A 459 -16.77 -5.88 -12.53
N GLU A 460 -16.26 -7.01 -12.01
CA GLU A 460 -14.82 -7.19 -11.76
C GLU A 460 -14.02 -7.34 -13.07
N ILE A 461 -12.88 -6.65 -13.15
CA ILE A 461 -11.99 -6.56 -14.33
C ILE A 461 -10.54 -6.84 -13.94
N LEU A 462 -9.66 -6.95 -14.93
CA LEU A 462 -8.22 -7.13 -14.70
C LEU A 462 -7.54 -5.79 -14.38
N GLU A 463 -6.44 -5.85 -13.62
CA GLU A 463 -5.53 -4.72 -13.36
C GLU A 463 -5.09 -4.05 -14.67
N SER A 464 -4.73 -4.84 -15.68
CA SER A 464 -4.36 -4.34 -17.02
C SER A 464 -5.43 -3.49 -17.68
N ASP A 465 -6.70 -3.84 -17.50
CA ASP A 465 -7.83 -3.16 -18.14
C ASP A 465 -8.10 -1.82 -17.46
N PHE A 466 -7.89 -1.74 -16.14
CA PHE A 466 -7.95 -0.50 -15.37
C PHE A 466 -6.76 0.41 -15.71
N GLU A 467 -5.53 -0.11 -15.68
CA GLU A 467 -4.34 0.71 -15.94
C GLU A 467 -4.28 1.25 -17.37
N GLN A 468 -4.73 0.48 -18.38
CA GLN A 468 -4.79 0.94 -19.76
C GLN A 468 -5.66 2.21 -19.89
N GLU A 469 -6.82 2.21 -19.25
CA GLU A 469 -7.76 3.33 -19.33
C GLU A 469 -7.34 4.49 -18.40
N TRP A 470 -6.75 4.19 -17.24
CA TRP A 470 -6.18 5.18 -16.30
C TRP A 470 -5.06 5.99 -16.97
N LEU A 471 -4.09 5.31 -17.59
CA LEU A 471 -2.98 5.95 -18.30
C LEU A 471 -3.46 6.75 -19.52
N LYS A 472 -4.41 6.21 -20.30
CA LYS A 472 -4.99 6.86 -21.47
C LYS A 472 -5.66 8.20 -21.16
N HIS A 473 -6.19 8.37 -19.95
CA HIS A 473 -6.86 9.60 -19.51
C HIS A 473 -5.99 10.55 -18.69
N GLY A 474 -4.67 10.35 -18.63
CA GLY A 474 -3.73 11.25 -17.93
C GLY A 474 -3.53 10.91 -16.45
N GLY A 475 -3.89 9.70 -16.02
CA GLY A 475 -3.76 9.24 -14.64
C GLY A 475 -2.32 9.13 -14.13
N ARG A 476 -1.32 9.12 -15.02
CA ARG A 476 0.10 9.19 -14.62
C ARG A 476 0.46 10.60 -14.17
N GLU A 477 0.05 11.60 -14.94
CA GLU A 477 0.28 13.01 -14.67
C GLU A 477 -0.46 13.44 -13.39
N TYR A 478 -1.71 12.99 -13.25
CA TYR A 478 -2.55 13.26 -12.08
C TYR A 478 -1.99 12.67 -10.77
N LEU A 479 -1.43 11.45 -10.81
CA LEU A 479 -0.76 10.86 -9.64
C LEU A 479 0.57 11.55 -9.32
N ASN A 480 1.30 12.05 -10.33
CA ASN A 480 2.54 12.80 -10.11
C ASN A 480 2.28 14.17 -9.46
N SER A 481 1.24 14.90 -9.88
CA SER A 481 0.92 16.22 -9.31
C SER A 481 0.48 16.13 -7.85
N HIS A 482 -0.13 15.01 -7.44
CA HIS A 482 -0.68 14.83 -6.08
C HIS A 482 0.12 13.87 -5.20
N PHE A 483 1.29 13.40 -5.63
CA PHE A 483 2.07 12.32 -4.99
C PHE A 483 2.22 12.43 -3.46
N GLY A 484 2.40 13.65 -2.93
CA GLY A 484 2.55 13.89 -1.49
C GLY A 484 1.27 13.81 -0.64
N GLN A 485 0.10 13.70 -1.27
CA GLN A 485 -1.21 13.69 -0.63
C GLN A 485 -1.93 12.33 -0.74
N ILE A 486 -1.40 11.39 -1.53
CA ILE A 486 -2.00 10.06 -1.75
C ILE A 486 -1.92 9.21 -0.47
N SER A 487 -3.05 8.66 -0.04
CA SER A 487 -3.14 7.86 1.19
C SER A 487 -2.83 6.37 0.99
N SER A 488 -3.10 5.80 -0.20
CA SER A 488 -2.79 4.39 -0.51
C SER A 488 -1.29 4.17 -0.76
N LYS A 489 -0.70 3.30 0.06
CA LYS A 489 0.71 2.89 -0.09
C LYS A 489 0.95 2.11 -1.38
N TYR A 490 -0.02 1.30 -1.82
CA TYR A 490 0.09 0.57 -3.08
C TYR A 490 0.14 1.53 -4.26
N VAL A 491 -0.72 2.56 -4.31
CA VAL A 491 -0.71 3.57 -5.38
C VAL A 491 0.60 4.38 -5.40
N VAL A 492 1.12 4.76 -4.23
CA VAL A 492 2.43 5.43 -4.11
C VAL A 492 3.58 4.53 -4.61
N GLN A 493 3.53 3.23 -4.33
CA GLN A 493 4.53 2.27 -4.83
C GLN A 493 4.38 2.01 -6.35
N LEU A 494 3.14 1.95 -6.86
CA LEU A 494 2.84 1.81 -8.29
C LEU A 494 3.45 2.97 -9.08
N LEU A 495 3.44 4.19 -8.53
CA LEU A 495 4.06 5.35 -9.16
C LEU A 495 5.59 5.25 -9.28
N GLN A 496 6.26 4.55 -8.36
CA GLN A 496 7.69 4.26 -8.48
C GLN A 496 7.98 3.29 -9.63
N ASN A 497 7.06 2.37 -9.93
CA ASN A 497 7.18 1.41 -11.03
C ASN A 497 6.89 2.02 -12.42
N TYR A 498 6.29 3.20 -12.48
CA TYR A 498 6.09 3.92 -13.76
C TYR A 498 7.33 4.67 -14.25
N ARG A 499 8.37 4.83 -13.43
CA ARG A 499 9.58 5.61 -13.77
C ARG A 499 10.45 4.96 -14.83
#